data_AF-A0A7C1R4V9-F1
#
_entry.id   AF-A0A7C1R4V9-F1
#
_cell.length_a   1.000
_cell.length_b   1.000
_cell.length_c   1.000
_cell.angle_alpha   90.00
_cell.angle_beta   90.00
_cell.angle_gamma   90.00
#
_symmetry.space_group_name_H-M   'P 1'
#
loop_
_entity.id
_entity.type
_entity.pdbx_description
1 polymer ?
#
loop_
_entity_poly.entity_id
_entity_poly.type
_entity_poly.pdbx_seq_one_letter_code
_entity_poly.pdbx_strand_id
1 'polypeptide(L)'
;MSNPWPATLEMLRGSTTKATFETWLSGSTATLDGETLTVYVKNSYALDWLENRLHAMISRAVANVAGHSFEIRYEVKGANAQLELELSGEYKDDYAIIVKPDRVFVGTQYFRHIWVPTLGTTLAWLIIELRQRCYWNKKTGEKREHCQATYAALAAAVGISPSTARRVLKPGPLVDEFILSRKIIREYSAKKGRMVNKTTHWIIRLDEPIFDPDEHTSSSSQNDH
;
A
#
# COMPACT_ATOMS: atom_id res chain seq x y z
N MET A 1 -4.41 43.66 -8.37
CA MET A 1 -4.57 43.83 -9.84
C MET A 1 -5.55 42.78 -10.32
N SER A 2 -6.50 43.15 -11.20
CA SER A 2 -7.47 42.20 -11.75
C SER A 2 -6.84 41.36 -12.86
N ASN A 3 -7.17 40.07 -12.90
CA ASN A 3 -6.74 39.17 -13.98
C ASN A 3 -7.22 39.68 -15.36
N PRO A 4 -6.34 39.93 -16.35
CA PRO A 4 -6.72 40.48 -17.65
C PRO A 4 -7.41 39.46 -18.58
N TRP A 5 -7.33 38.16 -18.27
CA TRP A 5 -7.76 37.08 -19.15
C TRP A 5 -9.22 37.14 -19.61
N PRO A 6 -10.22 37.47 -18.77
CA PRO A 6 -11.61 37.56 -19.23
C PRO A 6 -11.80 38.61 -20.34
N ALA A 7 -11.13 39.76 -20.24
CA ALA A 7 -11.19 40.80 -21.26
C ALA A 7 -10.34 40.45 -22.50
N THR A 8 -9.18 39.81 -22.30
CA THR A 8 -8.38 39.24 -23.39
C THR A 8 -9.17 38.21 -24.20
N LEU A 9 -9.92 37.32 -23.55
CA LEU A 9 -10.75 36.32 -24.22
C LEU A 9 -11.82 36.94 -25.11
N GLU A 10 -12.50 37.99 -24.63
CA GLU A 10 -13.51 38.68 -25.44
C GLU A 10 -12.89 39.40 -26.64
N MET A 11 -11.69 39.98 -26.49
CA MET A 11 -10.97 40.55 -27.62
C MET A 11 -10.54 39.48 -28.63
N LEU A 12 -10.03 38.33 -28.18
CA LEU A 12 -9.63 37.21 -29.03
C LEU A 12 -10.81 36.57 -29.77
N ARG A 13 -12.02 36.61 -29.19
CA ARG A 13 -13.26 36.18 -29.86
C ARG A 13 -13.54 37.01 -31.11
N GLY A 14 -13.24 38.31 -31.08
CA GLY A 14 -13.40 39.19 -32.23
C GLY A 14 -12.28 39.10 -33.27
N SER A 15 -11.06 38.72 -32.86
CA SER A 15 -9.88 38.69 -33.73
C SER A 15 -9.55 37.32 -34.34
N THR A 16 -10.34 36.29 -34.04
CA THR A 16 -10.16 34.92 -34.57
C THR A 16 -11.43 34.42 -35.24
N THR A 17 -11.34 33.33 -36.00
CA THR A 17 -12.54 32.69 -36.54
C THR A 17 -13.33 32.01 -35.42
N LYS A 18 -14.66 31.93 -35.55
CA LYS A 18 -15.52 31.24 -34.59
C LYS A 18 -15.05 29.81 -34.30
N ALA A 19 -14.65 29.07 -35.35
CA ALA A 19 -14.15 27.70 -35.21
C ALA A 19 -12.83 27.63 -34.43
N THR A 20 -11.89 28.54 -34.69
CA THR A 20 -10.62 28.63 -33.95
C THR A 20 -10.87 28.94 -32.47
N PHE A 21 -11.74 29.90 -32.19
CA PHE A 21 -12.09 30.29 -30.82
C PHE A 21 -12.75 29.14 -30.06
N GLU A 22 -13.80 28.53 -30.62
CA GLU A 22 -14.55 27.44 -29.99
C GLU A 22 -13.67 26.21 -29.73
N THR A 23 -12.77 25.90 -30.67
CA THR A 23 -11.92 24.72 -30.56
C THR A 23 -10.82 24.90 -29.52
N TRP A 24 -10.14 26.06 -29.48
CA TRP A 24 -8.88 26.21 -28.73
C TRP A 24 -8.95 27.14 -27.52
N LEU A 25 -9.81 28.17 -27.55
CA LEU A 25 -9.85 29.23 -26.52
C LEU A 25 -11.08 29.13 -25.61
N SER A 26 -12.18 28.58 -26.11
CA SER A 26 -13.44 28.48 -25.37
C SER A 26 -13.29 27.64 -24.09
N GLY A 27 -13.75 28.20 -22.97
CA GLY A 27 -13.69 27.57 -21.66
C GLY A 27 -12.31 27.60 -20.99
N SER A 28 -11.32 28.26 -21.59
CA SER A 28 -10.03 28.51 -20.93
C SER A 28 -10.19 29.51 -19.79
N THR A 29 -9.42 29.31 -18.72
CA THR A 29 -9.37 30.18 -17.54
C THR A 29 -7.93 30.57 -17.29
N ALA A 30 -7.66 31.62 -16.53
CA ALA A 30 -6.28 31.95 -16.17
C ALA A 30 -6.16 32.32 -14.68
N THR A 31 -4.95 32.17 -14.15
CA THR A 31 -4.53 32.76 -12.88
C THR A 31 -3.41 33.75 -13.15
N LEU A 32 -3.32 34.78 -12.31
CA LEU A 32 -2.27 35.79 -12.38
C LEU A 32 -1.47 35.73 -11.08
N ASP A 33 -0.16 35.47 -11.20
CA ASP A 33 0.79 35.51 -10.09
C ASP A 33 1.96 36.42 -10.45
N GLY A 34 2.05 37.58 -9.79
CA GLY A 34 3.03 38.62 -10.13
C GLY A 34 2.91 39.09 -11.59
N GLU A 35 3.97 38.85 -12.38
CA GLU A 35 4.06 39.16 -13.82
C GLU A 35 3.80 37.94 -14.72
N THR A 36 3.39 36.80 -14.15
CA THR A 36 3.12 35.57 -14.89
C THR A 36 1.62 35.28 -14.97
N LEU A 37 1.08 35.20 -16.19
CA LEU A 37 -0.28 34.81 -16.48
C LEU A 37 -0.31 33.33 -16.94
N THR A 38 -0.85 32.45 -16.10
CA THR A 38 -0.98 31.02 -16.43
C THR A 38 -2.38 30.73 -16.97
N VAL A 39 -2.47 30.34 -18.24
CA VAL A 39 -3.71 30.04 -18.95
C VAL A 39 -3.98 28.53 -18.94
N TYR A 40 -5.08 28.13 -18.32
CA TYR A 40 -5.55 26.76 -18.25
C TYR A 40 -6.45 26.41 -19.42
N VAL A 41 -6.08 25.36 -20.15
CA VAL A 41 -6.81 24.84 -21.32
C VAL A 41 -7.33 23.43 -21.08
N LYS A 42 -8.33 23.00 -21.87
CA LYS A 42 -9.05 21.74 -21.64
C LYS A 42 -8.27 20.45 -21.89
N ASN A 43 -7.21 20.47 -22.70
CA ASN A 43 -6.39 19.31 -23.03
C ASN A 43 -5.02 19.73 -23.60
N SER A 44 -4.11 18.77 -23.76
CA SER A 44 -2.74 18.98 -24.27
C SER A 44 -2.69 19.48 -25.71
N TYR A 45 -3.66 19.12 -26.56
CA TYR A 45 -3.73 19.63 -27.93
C TYR A 45 -4.00 21.14 -27.97
N ALA A 46 -4.89 21.64 -27.10
CA ALA A 46 -5.12 23.06 -26.97
C ALA A 46 -3.87 23.78 -26.42
N LEU A 47 -3.13 23.15 -25.50
CA LEU A 47 -1.90 23.71 -24.95
C LEU A 47 -0.86 23.90 -26.06
N ASP A 48 -0.56 22.83 -26.81
CA ASP A 48 0.39 22.86 -27.92
C ASP A 48 0.01 23.90 -28.98
N TRP A 49 -1.29 23.99 -29.30
CA TRP A 49 -1.79 24.98 -30.25
C TRP A 49 -1.61 26.43 -29.76
N LEU A 50 -1.90 26.69 -28.48
CA LEU A 50 -1.73 28.01 -27.89
C LEU A 50 -0.25 28.41 -27.84
N GLU A 51 0.62 27.51 -27.39
CA GLU A 51 2.07 27.73 -27.33
C GLU A 51 2.67 28.02 -28.70
N ASN A 52 2.37 27.18 -29.69
CA ASN A 52 3.11 27.21 -30.95
C ASN A 52 2.46 28.09 -32.03
N ARG A 53 1.16 28.40 -31.92
CA ARG A 53 0.44 29.15 -32.98
C ARG A 53 -0.25 30.42 -32.52
N LEU A 54 -0.80 30.44 -31.32
CA LEU A 54 -1.54 31.61 -30.82
C LEU A 54 -0.75 32.47 -29.84
N HIS A 55 0.42 32.03 -29.37
CA HIS A 55 1.16 32.73 -28.31
C HIS A 55 1.44 34.20 -28.65
N ALA A 56 1.95 34.50 -29.84
CA ALA A 56 2.22 35.89 -30.22
C ALA A 56 0.96 36.77 -30.25
N MET A 57 -0.18 36.22 -30.68
CA MET A 57 -1.46 36.92 -30.68
C MET A 57 -1.98 37.12 -29.26
N ILE A 58 -1.88 36.09 -28.42
CA ILE A 58 -2.31 36.11 -27.02
C ILE A 58 -1.46 37.11 -26.22
N SER A 59 -0.13 37.10 -26.36
CA SER A 59 0.77 38.03 -25.68
C SER A 59 0.47 39.49 -26.04
N ARG A 60 0.21 39.77 -27.33
CA ARG A 60 -0.22 41.11 -27.77
C ARG A 60 -1.58 41.47 -27.20
N ALA A 61 -2.52 40.52 -27.18
CA ALA A 61 -3.86 40.75 -26.68
C ALA A 61 -3.88 41.05 -25.17
N VAL A 62 -3.11 40.29 -24.39
CA VAL A 62 -2.93 40.54 -22.96
C VAL A 62 -2.28 41.90 -22.72
N ALA A 63 -1.22 42.23 -23.46
CA ALA A 63 -0.53 43.51 -23.31
C ALA A 63 -1.44 44.71 -23.63
N ASN A 64 -2.28 44.61 -24.66
CA ASN A 64 -3.24 45.66 -25.00
C ASN A 64 -4.31 45.85 -23.92
N VAL A 65 -4.80 44.76 -23.32
CA VAL A 65 -5.84 44.80 -22.29
C VAL A 65 -5.29 45.32 -20.96
N ALA A 66 -4.08 44.93 -20.59
CA ALA A 66 -3.48 45.28 -19.31
C ALA A 66 -2.58 46.52 -19.33
N GLY A 67 -2.23 47.02 -20.52
CA GLY A 67 -1.34 48.17 -20.71
C GLY A 67 0.15 47.86 -20.55
N HIS A 68 0.52 46.60 -20.27
CA HIS A 68 1.90 46.13 -20.16
C HIS A 68 2.00 44.63 -20.45
N SER A 69 3.20 44.15 -20.76
CA SER A 69 3.45 42.74 -21.04
C SER A 69 3.44 41.88 -19.78
N PHE A 70 3.01 40.62 -19.92
CA PHE A 70 3.13 39.55 -18.92
C PHE A 70 3.91 38.38 -19.54
N GLU A 71 4.58 37.60 -18.70
CA GLU A 71 5.02 36.25 -19.08
C GLU A 71 3.79 35.35 -19.17
N ILE A 72 3.57 34.66 -20.30
CA ILE A 72 2.39 33.81 -20.50
C ILE A 72 2.81 32.35 -20.52
N ARG A 73 2.20 31.55 -19.64
CA ARG A 73 2.36 30.10 -19.56
C ARG A 73 1.02 29.42 -19.82
N TYR A 74 1.06 28.17 -20.28
CA TYR A 74 -0.14 27.38 -20.56
C TYR A 74 -0.08 26.07 -19.79
N GLU A 75 -1.21 25.66 -19.22
CA GLU A 75 -1.33 24.40 -18.49
C GLU A 75 -2.64 23.69 -18.83
N VAL A 76 -2.67 22.36 -18.74
CA VAL A 76 -3.92 21.61 -18.90
C VAL A 76 -4.71 21.67 -17.59
N LYS A 77 -5.96 22.13 -17.68
CA LYS A 77 -6.93 22.17 -16.57
C LYS A 77 -7.16 20.75 -16.06
N GLY A 78 -6.46 20.38 -14.99
CA GLY A 78 -6.52 19.03 -14.40
C GLY A 78 -5.19 18.28 -14.31
N ALA A 79 -4.04 18.90 -14.52
CA ALA A 79 -2.79 18.38 -13.95
C ALA A 79 -2.78 18.71 -12.45
N ASN A 80 -3.44 17.86 -11.65
CA ASN A 80 -3.50 17.99 -10.19
C ASN A 80 -2.08 18.08 -9.59
N ALA A 81 -1.62 19.29 -9.25
CA ALA A 81 -0.74 19.48 -8.11
C ALA A 81 -1.62 19.48 -6.85
N GLN A 82 -2.24 18.34 -6.55
CA GLN A 82 -2.63 18.08 -5.16
C GLN A 82 -1.31 17.97 -4.42
N LEU A 83 -1.07 18.84 -3.43
CA LEU A 83 0.04 18.67 -2.50
C LEU A 83 -0.09 17.26 -1.90
N GLU A 84 0.72 16.32 -2.37
CA GLU A 84 0.90 15.04 -1.72
C GLU A 84 1.59 15.34 -0.39
N LEU A 85 0.84 15.20 0.69
CA LEU A 85 1.37 15.31 2.04
C LEU A 85 2.18 14.05 2.33
N GLU A 86 3.49 14.19 2.42
CA GLU A 86 4.36 13.18 3.00
C GLU A 86 4.27 13.29 4.53
N LEU A 87 3.55 12.36 5.15
CA LEU A 87 3.37 12.29 6.60
C LEU A 87 4.33 11.24 7.16
N SER A 88 5.10 11.62 8.19
CA SER A 88 5.84 10.67 9.03
C SER A 88 5.32 10.76 10.47
N GLY A 89 5.12 9.61 11.10
CA GLY A 89 4.86 9.53 12.54
C GLY A 89 6.18 9.43 13.30
N GLU A 90 6.30 10.15 14.41
CA GLU A 90 7.46 10.08 15.29
C GLU A 90 7.00 9.70 16.71
N TYR A 91 7.61 8.66 17.31
CA TYR A 91 7.45 8.35 18.74
C TYR A 91 8.62 8.98 19.50
N LYS A 92 8.32 9.85 20.47
CA LYS A 92 9.31 10.64 21.23
C LYS A 92 9.41 10.30 22.72
N ASP A 93 9.20 9.06 23.13
CA ASP A 93 9.39 8.65 24.53
C ASP A 93 10.27 7.40 24.68
N ASP A 94 11.07 7.38 25.75
CA ASP A 94 11.84 6.20 26.17
C ASP A 94 10.92 4.98 26.42
N TYR A 95 9.64 5.25 26.69
CA TYR A 95 8.56 4.26 26.78
C TYR A 95 8.34 3.53 25.45
N ALA A 96 8.31 4.21 24.29
CA ALA A 96 8.15 3.56 22.99
C ALA A 96 9.36 2.68 22.61
N ILE A 97 10.58 2.97 23.09
CA ILE A 97 11.73 2.08 22.89
C ILE A 97 11.52 0.73 23.58
N ILE A 98 10.88 0.73 24.75
CA ILE A 98 10.60 -0.47 25.55
C ILE A 98 9.37 -1.21 25.03
N VAL A 99 8.26 -0.49 24.87
CA VAL A 99 6.96 -1.08 24.48
C VAL A 99 6.93 -1.44 23.00
N LYS A 100 7.70 -0.72 22.17
CA LYS A 100 7.74 -0.90 20.70
C LYS A 100 6.31 -0.96 20.13
N PRO A 101 5.50 0.09 20.30
CA PRO A 101 4.09 0.10 19.94
C PRO A 101 3.85 -0.23 18.46
N ASP A 102 4.84 -0.02 17.58
CA ASP A 102 4.78 -0.36 16.16
C ASP A 102 4.96 -1.86 15.85
N ARG A 103 5.33 -2.68 16.84
CA ARG A 103 5.32 -4.15 16.69
C ARG A 103 3.89 -4.70 16.82
N VAL A 104 2.98 -4.14 16.03
CA VAL A 104 1.58 -4.59 15.95
C VAL A 104 1.47 -5.72 14.94
N PHE A 105 0.70 -6.75 15.29
CA PHE A 105 0.19 -7.69 14.29
C PHE A 105 -1.06 -7.12 13.63
N VAL A 106 -1.01 -6.85 12.32
CA VAL A 106 -2.21 -6.56 11.54
C VAL A 106 -2.77 -7.88 11.01
N GLY A 107 -3.84 -8.36 11.63
CA GLY A 107 -4.62 -9.52 11.17
C GLY A 107 -6.01 -9.10 10.69
N THR A 108 -6.63 -9.92 9.84
CA THR A 108 -8.02 -9.67 9.42
C THR A 108 -8.99 -9.87 10.57
N GLN A 109 -10.09 -9.11 10.55
CA GLN A 109 -11.21 -9.33 11.48
C GLN A 109 -11.83 -10.72 11.28
N TYR A 110 -11.77 -11.27 10.07
CA TYR A 110 -12.19 -12.64 9.78
C TYR A 110 -11.42 -13.67 10.60
N PHE A 111 -10.08 -13.59 10.63
CA PHE A 111 -9.27 -14.48 11.47
C PHE A 111 -9.64 -14.32 12.95
N ARG A 112 -9.78 -13.08 13.44
CA ARG A 112 -10.13 -12.80 14.84
C ARG A 112 -11.49 -13.36 15.24
N HIS A 113 -12.52 -13.20 14.40
CA HIS A 113 -13.89 -13.55 14.76
C HIS A 113 -14.24 -15.00 14.45
N ILE A 114 -13.62 -15.61 13.45
CA ILE A 114 -13.99 -16.95 12.96
C ILE A 114 -12.96 -18.00 13.39
N TRP A 115 -11.67 -17.73 13.17
CA TRP A 115 -10.62 -18.72 13.40
C TRP A 115 -10.14 -18.76 14.85
N VAL A 116 -9.95 -17.61 15.51
CA VAL A 116 -9.44 -17.59 16.90
C VAL A 116 -10.30 -18.41 17.89
N PRO A 117 -11.66 -18.37 17.85
CA PRO A 117 -12.48 -19.21 18.72
C PRO A 117 -12.22 -20.70 18.56
N THR A 118 -12.01 -21.18 17.33
CA THR A 118 -11.79 -22.60 17.02
C THR A 118 -10.35 -23.03 17.27
N LEU A 119 -9.37 -22.18 16.93
CA LEU A 119 -7.95 -22.46 17.13
C LEU A 119 -7.56 -22.43 18.61
N GLY A 120 -8.26 -21.63 19.40
CA GLY A 120 -7.83 -21.26 20.73
C GLY A 120 -6.63 -20.31 20.70
N THR A 121 -6.45 -19.57 21.80
CA THR A 121 -5.50 -18.46 21.90
C THR A 121 -4.06 -18.86 21.58
N THR A 122 -3.62 -20.04 22.07
CA THR A 122 -2.22 -20.46 21.91
C THR A 122 -1.86 -20.78 20.46
N LEU A 123 -2.70 -21.55 19.75
CA LEU A 123 -2.44 -21.89 18.36
C LEU A 123 -2.61 -20.66 17.47
N ALA A 124 -3.61 -19.82 17.74
CA ALA A 124 -3.81 -18.58 17.00
C ALA A 124 -2.57 -17.67 17.06
N TRP A 125 -2.00 -17.43 18.24
CA TRP A 125 -0.78 -16.61 18.37
C TRP A 125 0.45 -17.25 17.71
N LEU A 126 0.56 -18.58 17.72
CA LEU A 126 1.63 -19.26 17.00
C LEU A 126 1.49 -19.14 15.48
N ILE A 127 0.27 -19.22 14.95
CA ILE A 127 0.00 -19.00 13.52
C ILE A 127 0.35 -17.56 13.13
N ILE A 128 -0.02 -16.59 13.96
CA ILE A 128 0.36 -15.18 13.79
C ILE A 128 1.88 -15.03 13.72
N GLU A 129 2.60 -15.59 14.68
CA GLU A 129 4.05 -15.51 14.76
C GLU A 129 4.73 -16.17 13.55
N LEU A 130 4.21 -17.31 13.08
CA LEU A 130 4.69 -17.99 11.88
C LEU A 130 4.52 -17.12 10.63
N ARG A 131 3.38 -16.45 10.48
CA ARG A 131 3.10 -15.53 9.36
C ARG A 131 3.97 -14.27 9.41
N GLN A 132 4.23 -13.71 10.58
CA GLN A 132 5.10 -12.54 10.70
C GLN A 132 6.55 -12.81 10.34
N ARG A 133 7.01 -14.06 10.43
CA ARG A 133 8.40 -14.42 10.09
C ARG A 133 8.62 -14.64 8.60
N CYS A 134 7.60 -15.14 7.92
CA CYS A 134 7.64 -15.46 6.50
C CYS A 134 6.46 -14.73 5.84
N TYR A 135 6.68 -13.53 5.29
CA TYR A 135 5.64 -12.72 4.64
C TYR A 135 6.12 -12.07 3.35
N TRP A 136 5.14 -11.72 2.51
CA TRP A 136 5.32 -10.83 1.37
C TRP A 136 4.48 -9.58 1.59
N ASN A 137 5.12 -8.42 1.69
CA ASN A 137 4.42 -7.16 1.75
C ASN A 137 4.19 -6.65 0.31
N LYS A 138 2.97 -6.84 -0.21
CA LYS A 138 2.58 -6.42 -1.57
C LYS A 138 2.72 -4.92 -1.83
N LYS A 139 2.65 -4.08 -0.78
CA LYS A 139 2.73 -2.62 -0.89
C LYS A 139 4.18 -2.12 -0.94
N THR A 140 5.09 -2.78 -0.23
CA THR A 140 6.51 -2.39 -0.18
C THR A 140 7.41 -3.25 -1.05
N GLY A 141 6.91 -4.36 -1.60
CA GLY A 141 7.71 -5.32 -2.36
C GLY A 141 8.70 -6.11 -1.49
N GLU A 142 8.55 -6.11 -0.15
CA GLU A 142 9.43 -6.85 0.75
C GLU A 142 9.04 -8.34 0.78
N LYS A 143 9.93 -9.23 0.32
CA LYS A 143 9.78 -10.70 0.41
C LYS A 143 10.69 -11.28 1.46
N ARG A 144 10.08 -11.90 2.46
CA ARG A 144 10.75 -12.82 3.37
C ARG A 144 10.28 -14.24 3.04
N GLU A 145 10.83 -14.78 1.96
CA GLU A 145 10.49 -16.12 1.44
C GLU A 145 10.91 -17.25 2.36
N HIS A 146 12.02 -17.06 3.09
CA HIS A 146 12.62 -18.09 3.91
C HIS A 146 13.05 -17.52 5.25
N CYS A 147 12.47 -18.08 6.31
CA CYS A 147 12.79 -17.75 7.68
C CYS A 147 13.25 -19.03 8.42
N GLN A 148 14.40 -18.98 9.11
CA GLN A 148 14.80 -20.04 10.04
C GLN A 148 14.25 -19.70 11.43
N ALA A 149 13.55 -20.66 12.05
CA ALA A 149 13.03 -20.50 13.40
C ALA A 149 13.23 -21.78 14.22
N THR A 150 13.45 -21.60 15.52
CA THR A 150 13.46 -22.70 16.48
C THR A 150 12.17 -22.68 17.29
N TYR A 151 11.75 -23.83 17.83
CA TYR A 151 10.62 -23.88 18.75
C TYR A 151 10.81 -22.97 19.98
N ALA A 152 12.06 -22.78 20.43
CA ALA A 152 12.35 -21.87 21.53
C ALA A 152 12.06 -20.41 21.16
N ALA A 153 12.45 -19.98 19.96
CA ALA A 153 12.18 -18.63 19.47
C ALA A 153 10.68 -18.38 19.26
N LEU A 154 9.95 -19.35 18.68
CA LEU A 154 8.50 -19.26 18.51
C LEU A 154 7.76 -19.20 19.85
N ALA A 155 8.19 -20.05 20.80
CA ALA A 155 7.59 -20.10 22.12
C ALA A 155 7.82 -18.82 22.92
N ALA A 156 9.04 -18.26 22.86
CA ALA A 156 9.38 -17.01 23.52
C ALA A 156 8.57 -15.83 22.97
N ALA A 157 8.34 -15.78 21.64
CA ALA A 157 7.57 -14.71 21.02
C ALA A 157 6.08 -14.69 21.46
N VAL A 158 5.52 -15.86 21.79
CA VAL A 158 4.13 -16.02 22.22
C VAL A 158 4.00 -16.14 23.76
N GLY A 159 5.12 -16.13 24.50
CA GLY A 159 5.11 -16.22 25.96
C GLY A 159 4.76 -17.61 26.51
N ILE A 160 5.09 -18.68 25.79
CA ILE A 160 4.82 -20.07 26.19
C ILE A 160 6.10 -20.90 26.30
N SER A 161 5.98 -22.13 26.82
CA SER A 161 7.13 -23.06 26.86
C SER A 161 7.40 -23.70 25.49
N PRO A 162 8.66 -24.09 25.18
CA PRO A 162 9.00 -24.78 23.94
C PRO A 162 8.29 -26.13 23.78
N SER A 163 7.98 -26.82 24.89
CA SER A 163 7.23 -28.08 24.87
C SER A 163 5.76 -27.85 24.53
N THR A 164 5.15 -26.78 25.04
CA THR A 164 3.80 -26.35 24.65
C THR A 164 3.75 -26.02 23.16
N ALA A 165 4.69 -25.22 22.66
CA ALA A 165 4.75 -24.88 21.23
C ALA A 165 4.87 -26.13 20.36
N ARG A 166 5.73 -27.08 20.72
CA ARG A 166 5.88 -28.37 20.00
C ARG A 166 4.61 -29.20 20.04
N ARG A 167 3.90 -29.23 21.17
CA ARG A 167 2.65 -29.99 21.34
C ARG A 167 1.53 -29.40 20.48
N VAL A 168 1.34 -28.09 20.55
CA VAL A 168 0.28 -27.36 19.84
C VAL A 168 0.49 -27.37 18.33
N LEU A 169 1.74 -27.30 17.86
CA LEU A 169 2.08 -27.34 16.44
C LEU A 169 2.24 -28.75 15.87
N LYS A 170 1.76 -29.80 16.55
CA LYS A 170 1.71 -31.14 15.94
C LYS A 170 0.72 -31.14 14.76
N PRO A 171 0.93 -31.98 13.73
CA PRO A 171 -0.06 -32.16 12.67
C PRO A 171 -1.44 -32.51 13.26
N GLY A 172 -2.48 -32.02 12.60
CA GLY A 172 -3.87 -32.16 13.03
C GLY A 172 -4.77 -31.20 12.26
N PRO A 173 -6.09 -31.43 12.23
CA PRO A 173 -7.00 -30.76 11.30
C PRO A 173 -6.86 -29.24 11.29
N LEU A 174 -6.89 -28.60 12.46
CA LEU A 174 -6.76 -27.16 12.59
C LEU A 174 -5.37 -26.62 12.26
N VAL A 175 -4.33 -27.42 12.47
CA VAL A 175 -2.95 -26.99 12.22
C VAL A 175 -2.62 -27.12 10.74
N ASP A 176 -3.17 -28.13 10.09
CA ASP A 176 -2.91 -28.46 8.68
C ASP A 176 -3.60 -27.46 7.73
N GLU A 177 -4.64 -26.74 8.20
CA GLU A 177 -5.19 -25.55 7.52
C GLU A 177 -4.17 -24.41 7.35
N PHE A 178 -3.15 -24.34 8.21
CA PHE A 178 -2.17 -23.26 8.20
C PHE A 178 -0.75 -23.73 7.88
N ILE A 179 -0.43 -25.01 8.09
CA ILE A 179 0.87 -25.61 7.77
C ILE A 179 0.66 -26.68 6.70
N LEU A 180 0.79 -26.25 5.45
CA LEU A 180 0.45 -27.04 4.26
C LEU A 180 1.39 -28.22 4.01
N SER A 181 2.65 -28.12 4.44
CA SER A 181 3.58 -29.27 4.35
C SER A 181 4.72 -29.19 5.35
N ARG A 182 5.29 -30.38 5.65
CA ARG A 182 6.45 -30.55 6.53
C ARG A 182 7.41 -31.55 5.90
N LYS A 183 8.54 -31.06 5.37
CA LYS A 183 9.57 -31.91 4.77
C LYS A 183 10.79 -31.98 5.66
N ILE A 184 11.08 -33.16 6.21
CA ILE A 184 12.30 -33.38 7.00
C ILE A 184 13.49 -33.36 6.04
N ILE A 185 14.43 -32.47 6.30
CA ILE A 185 15.72 -32.41 5.63
C ILE A 185 16.71 -33.17 6.50
N ARG A 186 17.33 -34.20 5.93
CA ARG A 186 18.31 -35.04 6.62
C ARG A 186 19.72 -34.75 6.11
N GLU A 187 20.70 -34.91 6.97
CA GLU A 187 22.12 -34.84 6.61
C GLU A 187 22.88 -36.00 7.24
N TYR A 188 23.98 -36.41 6.62
CA TYR A 188 24.85 -37.42 7.21
C TYR A 188 25.67 -36.80 8.34
N SER A 189 25.66 -37.42 9.52
CA SER A 189 26.49 -37.01 10.66
C SER A 189 27.66 -37.97 10.82
N ALA A 190 28.86 -37.54 10.45
CA ALA A 190 30.09 -38.31 10.63
C ALA A 190 30.32 -38.71 12.10
N LYS A 191 30.00 -37.80 13.04
CA LYS A 191 30.10 -38.05 14.49
C LYS A 191 29.18 -39.17 14.99
N LYS A 192 28.01 -39.35 14.37
CA LYS A 192 27.02 -40.38 14.75
C LYS A 192 27.02 -41.57 13.79
N GLY A 193 27.84 -41.55 12.74
CA GLY A 193 27.90 -42.60 11.71
C GLY A 193 26.61 -42.85 10.94
N ARG A 194 25.64 -41.91 10.96
CA ARG A 194 24.29 -42.13 10.40
C ARG A 194 23.65 -40.86 9.87
N MET A 195 22.62 -41.03 9.05
CA MET A 195 21.71 -39.94 8.68
C MET A 195 20.98 -39.41 9.93
N VAL A 196 20.98 -38.09 10.09
CA VAL A 196 20.27 -37.37 11.15
C VAL A 196 19.32 -36.35 10.55
N ASN A 197 18.26 -36.01 11.26
CA ASN A 197 17.38 -34.91 10.86
C ASN A 197 18.12 -33.59 11.11
N LYS A 198 18.42 -32.85 10.04
CA LYS A 198 19.06 -31.53 10.11
C LYS A 198 18.05 -30.46 10.50
N THR A 199 16.93 -30.41 9.76
CA THR A 199 15.85 -29.44 9.97
C THR A 199 14.56 -29.97 9.37
N THR A 200 13.45 -29.28 9.58
CA THR A 200 12.18 -29.53 8.88
C THR A 200 11.78 -28.26 8.15
N HIS A 201 11.59 -28.36 6.84
CA HIS A 201 11.09 -27.28 6.02
C HIS A 201 9.57 -27.26 6.06
N TRP A 202 8.99 -26.13 6.46
CA TRP A 202 7.54 -25.96 6.57
C TRP A 202 7.06 -25.01 5.48
N ILE A 203 5.93 -25.34 4.85
CA ILE A 203 5.19 -24.41 4.00
C ILE A 203 3.99 -23.92 4.81
N ILE A 204 3.89 -22.60 4.98
CA ILE A 204 2.88 -21.95 5.81
C ILE A 204 1.92 -21.18 4.91
N ARG A 205 0.61 -21.28 5.17
CA ARG A 205 -0.43 -20.49 4.52
C ARG A 205 -0.46 -19.08 5.10
N LEU A 206 -0.31 -18.07 4.24
CA LEU A 206 -0.24 -16.66 4.65
C LEU A 206 -1.60 -15.97 4.61
N ASP A 207 -2.50 -16.44 3.76
CA ASP A 207 -3.90 -16.02 3.65
C ASP A 207 -4.83 -16.74 4.64
N GLU A 208 -6.00 -16.18 4.91
CA GLU A 208 -7.03 -16.85 5.71
C GLU A 208 -7.76 -17.94 4.90
N PRO A 209 -7.69 -19.22 5.32
CA PRO A 209 -8.57 -20.21 4.75
C PRO A 209 -10.03 -19.86 5.00
N ILE A 210 -10.90 -20.21 4.05
CA ILE A 210 -12.34 -20.19 4.27
C ILE A 210 -12.65 -21.20 5.36
N PHE A 211 -13.32 -20.75 6.41
CA PHE A 211 -13.73 -21.59 7.52
C PHE A 211 -14.96 -22.41 7.15
N ASP A 212 -14.85 -23.73 7.22
CA ASP A 212 -15.98 -24.65 7.12
C ASP A 212 -16.33 -25.20 8.52
N PRO A 213 -17.50 -24.85 9.08
CA PRO A 213 -17.93 -25.35 10.39
C PRO A 213 -18.05 -26.88 10.45
N ASP A 214 -18.44 -27.54 9.35
CA ASP A 214 -18.73 -28.98 9.34
C ASP A 214 -17.44 -29.81 9.38
N GLU A 215 -16.36 -29.29 8.78
CA GLU A 215 -15.03 -29.91 8.80
C GLU A 215 -14.31 -29.77 10.16
N HIS A 216 -14.73 -28.82 11.01
CA HIS A 216 -13.98 -28.43 12.22
C HIS A 216 -14.74 -28.63 13.55
N THR A 217 -16.05 -28.91 13.51
CA THR A 217 -16.87 -29.19 14.71
C THR A 217 -16.77 -30.64 15.21
N SER A 218 -16.25 -31.56 14.41
CA SER A 218 -16.28 -33.02 14.67
C SER A 218 -15.33 -33.57 15.76
N SER A 219 -14.79 -32.77 16.67
CA SER A 219 -13.85 -33.27 17.70
C SER A 219 -14.11 -32.85 19.16
N SER A 220 -15.24 -32.19 19.45
CA SER A 220 -15.54 -31.72 20.83
C SER A 220 -16.49 -32.61 21.63
N SER A 221 -16.90 -33.76 21.10
CA SER A 221 -17.78 -34.72 21.80
C SER A 221 -17.06 -36.02 22.14
N GLN A 222 -15.98 -35.97 22.93
CA GLN A 222 -15.46 -37.14 23.66
C GLN A 222 -14.40 -36.68 24.67
N ASN A 223 -14.85 -36.21 25.84
CA ASN A 223 -14.16 -36.33 27.13
C ASN A 223 -15.07 -35.73 28.20
N ASP A 224 -16.13 -36.46 28.53
CA ASP A 224 -16.71 -36.48 29.87
C ASP A 224 -16.75 -37.96 30.28
N HIS A 225 -15.77 -38.37 31.09
CA HIS A 225 -15.80 -39.41 32.14
C HIS A 225 -14.42 -39.52 32.80
#